data_AF-A0A0J6EAK6-F1
#
_entry.id   AF-A0A0J6EAK6-F1
#
_cell.length_a   1.000
_cell.length_b   1.000
_cell.length_c   1.000
_cell.angle_alpha   90.00
_cell.angle_beta   90.00
_cell.angle_gamma   90.00
#
_symmetry.space_group_name_H-M   'P 1'
#
loop_
_entity.id
_entity.type
_entity.pdbx_description
1 polymer ?
#
loop_
_entity_poly.entity_id
_entity_poly.type
_entity_poly.pdbx_seq_one_letter_code
_entity_poly.pdbx_strand_id
1 'polypeptide(L)'
;MGGTLLDGGSPFGFDRAVDLRTLSFKAAQQIYGPLVVEGGASFNIDPNSEFYGDSSYSYVEVKLQRRSYEIGIYYSPYDGIGGIRLKLNDFDFTGTGTPFVPHPGSDPFLRRPGS
;
A
#
# COMPACT_ATOMS: atom_id res chain seq x y z
N MET A 1 -14.52 5.96 -30.99
CA MET A 1 -13.39 6.89 -31.16
C MET A 1 -13.45 7.90 -30.03
N GLY A 2 -12.45 7.93 -29.16
CA GLY A 2 -12.43 8.80 -27.97
C GLY A 2 -11.13 8.55 -27.22
N GLY A 3 -10.09 9.28 -27.62
CA GLY A 3 -8.76 9.19 -27.03
C GLY A 3 -8.71 9.80 -25.63
N THR A 4 -7.83 9.27 -24.80
CA THR A 4 -7.12 10.06 -23.81
C THR A 4 -5.64 9.73 -23.95
N LEU A 5 -4.93 10.70 -24.51
CA LEU A 5 -3.49 10.82 -24.45
C LEU A 5 -3.20 11.07 -22.97
N LEU A 6 -2.68 10.06 -22.26
CA LEU A 6 -2.11 10.28 -20.93
C LEU A 6 -0.77 10.97 -21.18
N ASP A 7 -0.74 12.22 -20.77
CA ASP A 7 0.39 13.13 -20.78
C ASP A 7 1.70 12.44 -20.35
N GLY A 8 2.57 12.17 -21.33
CA GLY A 8 4.02 12.28 -21.26
C GLY A 8 4.85 11.53 -20.21
N GLY A 9 4.28 10.70 -19.34
CA GLY A 9 5.03 9.91 -18.36
C GLY A 9 5.23 8.48 -18.84
N SER A 10 6.48 8.07 -19.08
CA SER A 10 6.80 6.67 -19.40
C SER A 10 6.10 5.71 -18.42
N PRO A 11 5.38 4.68 -18.88
CA PRO A 11 4.82 3.64 -18.00
C PRO A 11 5.92 2.83 -17.31
N PHE A 12 7.16 3.03 -17.72
CA PHE A 12 8.35 2.51 -17.10
C PHE A 12 8.98 3.54 -16.17
N GLY A 13 9.20 3.16 -14.91
CA GLY A 13 9.78 4.00 -13.87
C GLY A 13 11.26 4.33 -13.99
N PHE A 14 11.85 4.26 -15.20
CA PHE A 14 13.27 4.54 -15.44
C PHE A 14 13.63 6.02 -15.21
N ASP A 15 12.64 6.90 -15.21
CA ASP A 15 12.81 8.37 -15.20
C ASP A 15 13.10 8.99 -13.81
N ARG A 16 13.30 8.17 -12.78
CA ARG A 16 13.53 8.64 -11.38
C ARG A 16 14.73 8.00 -10.67
N ALA A 17 15.68 7.43 -11.39
CA ALA A 17 16.92 6.90 -10.81
C ALA A 17 17.98 8.00 -10.61
N VAL A 18 17.69 8.99 -9.75
CA VAL A 18 18.68 10.00 -9.31
C VAL A 18 19.28 9.60 -7.96
N ASP A 19 19.74 8.35 -7.89
CA ASP A 19 20.81 7.96 -6.97
C ASP A 19 21.67 6.92 -7.71
N LEU A 20 22.88 7.32 -8.10
CA LEU A 20 23.74 6.66 -9.11
C LEU A 20 24.23 5.25 -8.72
N ARG A 21 23.70 4.68 -7.63
CA ARG A 21 24.14 3.42 -7.02
C ARG A 21 23.07 2.34 -7.04
N THR A 22 21.81 2.66 -7.35
CA THR A 22 20.74 1.68 -7.49
C THR A 22 19.95 1.91 -8.78
N LEU A 23 19.82 0.86 -9.59
CA LEU A 23 18.99 0.87 -10.78
C LEU A 23 17.66 0.16 -10.49
N SER A 24 16.54 0.82 -10.75
CA SER A 24 15.21 0.27 -10.48
C SER A 24 14.35 0.22 -11.73
N PHE A 25 13.66 -0.91 -11.91
CA PHE A 25 12.71 -1.17 -12.98
C PHE A 25 11.33 -1.38 -12.36
N LYS A 26 10.32 -0.69 -12.88
CA LYS A 26 8.92 -0.88 -12.49
C LYS A 26 8.05 -0.77 -13.73
N ALA A 27 7.07 -1.67 -13.85
CA ALA A 27 6.10 -1.69 -14.93
C ALA A 27 4.73 -2.06 -14.37
N ALA A 28 3.70 -1.36 -14.85
CA ALA A 28 2.31 -1.67 -14.57
C ALA A 28 1.53 -1.68 -15.88
N GLN A 29 0.73 -2.72 -16.09
CA GLN A 29 -0.09 -2.89 -17.27
C GLN A 29 -1.52 -3.25 -16.87
N GLN A 30 -2.48 -2.48 -17.38
CA GLN A 30 -3.89 -2.82 -17.30
C GLN A 30 -4.16 -3.95 -18.29
N ILE A 31 -4.70 -5.06 -17.81
CA ILE A 31 -5.01 -6.24 -18.64
C ILE A 31 -6.43 -6.14 -19.18
N TYR A 32 -7.40 -5.90 -18.30
CA TYR A 32 -8.80 -5.78 -18.69
C TYR A 32 -9.63 -5.17 -17.55
N GLY A 33 -10.46 -4.17 -17.87
CA GLY A 33 -11.33 -3.53 -16.88
C GLY A 33 -10.52 -3.08 -15.65
N PRO A 34 -10.94 -3.39 -14.42
CA PRO A 34 -10.21 -3.01 -13.22
C PRO A 34 -8.95 -3.86 -12.93
N LEU A 35 -8.63 -4.86 -13.75
CA LEU A 35 -7.50 -5.77 -13.52
C LEU A 35 -6.17 -5.17 -14.01
N VAL A 36 -5.21 -5.06 -13.11
CA VAL A 36 -3.86 -4.55 -13.35
C VAL A 36 -2.83 -5.57 -12.88
N VAL A 37 -1.78 -5.74 -13.68
CA VAL A 37 -0.56 -6.47 -13.30
C VAL A 37 0.55 -5.46 -13.13
N GLU A 38 1.27 -5.53 -12.02
CA GLU A 38 2.40 -4.68 -11.70
C GLU A 38 3.58 -5.55 -11.25
N GLY A 39 4.79 -5.10 -11.56
CA GLY A 39 6.00 -5.69 -11.01
C GLY A 39 7.15 -4.72 -11.03
N GLY A 40 8.15 -5.02 -10.21
CA GLY A 40 9.36 -4.24 -10.16
C GLY A 40 10.53 -4.97 -9.56
N ALA A 41 11.72 -4.49 -9.86
CA ALA A 41 12.98 -4.99 -9.33
C ALA A 41 13.99 -3.85 -9.20
N SER A 42 14.87 -3.95 -8.21
CA SER A 42 15.99 -3.04 -8.00
C SER A 42 17.30 -3.81 -7.92
N PHE A 43 18.37 -3.20 -8.44
CA PHE A 43 19.72 -3.77 -8.51
C PHE A 43 20.75 -2.77 -8.03
N ASN A 44 21.76 -3.23 -7.29
CA ASN A 44 22.90 -2.40 -6.92
C ASN A 44 23.86 -2.25 -8.11
N ILE A 45 24.20 -1.01 -8.45
CA ILE A 45 25.11 -0.67 -9.56
C ILE A 45 26.35 0.10 -9.09
N ASP A 46 26.63 0.14 -7.78
CA ASP A 46 27.86 0.72 -7.22
C ASP A 46 29.06 -0.22 -7.47
N PRO A 47 30.01 0.15 -8.33
CA PRO A 47 31.14 -0.72 -8.67
C PRO A 47 32.09 -0.99 -7.50
N ASN A 48 31.96 -0.27 -6.38
CA ASN A 48 32.75 -0.50 -5.17
C ASN A 48 32.02 -1.35 -4.12
N SER A 49 30.81 -1.83 -4.43
CA SER A 49 30.01 -2.68 -3.55
C SER A 49 30.31 -4.16 -3.78
N GLU A 50 30.39 -4.95 -2.71
CA GLU A 50 30.45 -6.42 -2.79
C GLU A 50 29.15 -7.02 -3.36
N PHE A 51 28.06 -6.26 -3.32
CA PHE A 51 26.73 -6.64 -3.84
C PHE A 51 26.46 -6.08 -5.25
N TYR A 52 27.49 -5.67 -6.00
CA TYR A 52 27.30 -5.15 -7.36
C TYR A 52 26.61 -6.18 -8.27
N GLY A 53 25.52 -5.77 -8.92
CA GLY A 53 24.70 -6.64 -9.77
C GLY A 53 23.63 -7.43 -9.02
N ASP A 54 23.69 -7.49 -7.69
CA ASP A 54 22.66 -8.18 -6.91
C ASP A 54 21.36 -7.40 -6.89
N SER A 55 20.25 -8.14 -6.91
CA SER A 55 18.95 -7.54 -6.67
C SER A 55 18.82 -7.18 -5.19
N SER A 56 18.34 -5.97 -4.91
CA SER A 56 18.05 -5.50 -3.55
C SER A 56 16.55 -5.54 -3.23
N TYR A 57 15.70 -5.78 -4.22
CA TYR A 57 14.25 -5.81 -4.09
C TYR A 57 13.62 -6.38 -5.37
N SER A 58 12.59 -7.23 -5.25
CA SER A 58 11.74 -7.58 -6.38
C SER A 58 10.34 -7.99 -5.96
N TYR A 59 9.33 -7.69 -6.78
CA TYR A 59 7.95 -8.09 -6.54
C TYR A 59 7.15 -8.23 -7.84
N VAL A 60 6.05 -8.99 -7.74
CA VAL A 60 4.96 -9.02 -8.71
C VAL A 60 3.62 -8.94 -7.96
N GLU A 61 2.67 -8.19 -8.49
CA GLU A 61 1.34 -7.98 -7.92
C GLU A 61 0.27 -8.03 -9.02
N VAL A 62 -0.83 -8.73 -8.73
CA VAL A 62 -2.06 -8.68 -9.52
C VAL A 62 -3.12 -8.01 -8.66
N LYS A 63 -3.74 -6.95 -9.17
CA LYS A 63 -4.72 -6.17 -8.42
C LYS A 63 -5.98 -5.84 -9.21
N LEU A 64 -7.10 -5.84 -8.49
CA LEU A 64 -8.37 -5.28 -8.91
C LEU A 64 -8.49 -3.88 -8.35
N GLN A 65 -8.42 -2.87 -9.21
CA GLN A 65 -8.45 -1.47 -8.84
C GLN A 65 -9.80 -0.84 -9.23
N ARG A 66 -10.57 -0.42 -8.22
CA ARG A 66 -11.81 0.35 -8.39
C ARG A 66 -11.71 1.70 -7.68
N ARG A 67 -12.72 2.56 -7.86
CA ARG A 67 -12.74 3.90 -7.25
C ARG A 67 -12.67 3.85 -5.74
N SER A 68 -13.46 2.99 -5.10
CA SER A 68 -13.58 2.95 -3.63
C SER A 68 -12.65 1.93 -2.95
N TYR A 69 -12.02 1.03 -3.70
CA TYR A 69 -11.16 -0.01 -3.12
C TYR A 69 -10.18 -0.59 -4.14
N GLU A 70 -9.15 -1.24 -3.61
CA GLU A 70 -8.19 -2.07 -4.32
C GLU A 70 -7.99 -3.40 -3.57
N ILE A 71 -7.97 -4.50 -4.32
CA ILE A 71 -7.68 -5.84 -3.80
C ILE A 71 -6.53 -6.41 -4.62
N GLY A 72 -5.42 -6.73 -3.98
CA GLY A 72 -4.20 -7.22 -4.61
C GLY A 72 -3.72 -8.54 -4.01
N ILE A 73 -3.06 -9.35 -4.83
CA ILE A 73 -2.24 -10.47 -4.39
C ILE A 73 -0.83 -10.19 -4.88
N TYR A 74 0.15 -10.26 -3.99
CA TYR A 74 1.54 -9.97 -4.31
C TYR A 74 2.46 -11.09 -3.84
N TYR A 75 3.62 -11.15 -4.50
CA TYR A 75 4.74 -12.01 -4.13
C TYR A 75 6.05 -11.24 -4.31
N SER A 76 6.93 -11.33 -3.31
CA SER A 76 8.32 -10.87 -3.36
C SER A 76 9.22 -12.09 -3.53
N PRO A 77 9.75 -12.36 -4.74
CA PRO A 77 10.76 -13.40 -4.93
C PRO A 77 12.03 -13.16 -4.13
N TYR A 78 12.35 -11.89 -3.86
CA TYR A 78 13.52 -11.50 -3.07
C TYR A 78 13.42 -11.97 -1.62
N ASP A 79 12.28 -11.70 -0.96
CA ASP A 79 12.07 -12.07 0.44
C ASP A 79 11.46 -13.49 0.59
N GLY A 80 10.96 -14.08 -0.50
CA GLY A 80 10.20 -15.34 -0.49
C GLY A 80 8.83 -15.22 0.17
N ILE A 81 8.31 -14.00 0.34
CA ILE A 81 7.03 -13.74 1.02
C ILE A 81 5.96 -13.30 0.02
N GLY A 82 4.72 -13.67 0.30
CA GLY A 82 3.56 -13.21 -0.44
C GLY A 82 2.40 -12.88 0.49
N GLY A 83 1.41 -12.19 -0.05
CA GLY A 83 0.26 -11.79 0.74
C GLY A 83 -0.87 -11.21 -0.09
N ILE A 84 -1.93 -10.87 0.63
CA ILE A 84 -3.08 -10.16 0.09
C ILE A 84 -2.98 -8.71 0.57
N ARG A 85 -3.28 -7.77 -0.31
CA ARG A 85 -3.38 -6.35 -0.02
C ARG A 85 -4.81 -5.89 -0.20
N LEU A 86 -5.32 -5.19 0.80
CA LEU A 86 -6.62 -4.53 0.77
C LEU A 86 -6.40 -3.05 1.03
N LYS A 87 -6.94 -2.21 0.16
CA LYS A 87 -6.93 -0.76 0.33
C LYS A 87 -8.33 -0.24 0.09
N LEU A 88 -8.82 0.57 1.02
CA LEU A 88 -10.06 1.32 0.85
C LEU A 88 -9.68 2.76 0.52
N ASN A 89 -10.29 3.31 -0.52
CA ASN A 89 -10.15 4.72 -0.86
C ASN A 89 -11.26 5.49 -0.15
N ASP A 90 -10.98 6.72 0.27
CA ASP A 90 -11.94 7.61 0.94
C ASP A 90 -12.53 7.03 2.25
N PHE A 91 -11.72 6.28 3.01
CA PHE A 91 -12.12 5.79 4.33
C PHE A 91 -12.03 6.91 5.37
N ASP A 92 -13.19 7.32 5.90
CA ASP A 92 -13.30 8.29 6.99
C ASP A 92 -14.16 7.68 8.12
N PHE A 93 -13.50 7.19 9.17
CA PHE A 93 -14.16 6.62 10.35
C PHE A 93 -13.95 7.53 11.56
N THR A 94 -15.04 8.10 12.06
CA THR A 94 -15.06 9.06 13.18
C THR A 94 -15.53 8.46 14.51
N GLY A 95 -15.67 7.13 14.60
CA GLY A 95 -16.08 6.42 15.81
C GLY A 95 -17.58 6.10 15.88
N THR A 96 -17.99 5.33 16.90
CA THR A 96 -19.40 4.98 17.17
C THR A 96 -20.22 6.14 17.79
N GLY A 97 -19.62 7.32 17.92
CA GLY A 97 -20.29 8.54 18.41
C GLY A 97 -20.53 8.63 19.92
N THR A 98 -20.14 7.63 20.71
CA THR A 98 -20.31 7.66 22.18
C THR A 98 -19.01 7.32 22.89
N PRO A 99 -18.42 8.28 23.65
CA PRO A 99 -17.35 7.98 24.58
C PRO A 99 -17.84 6.94 25.60
N PHE A 100 -16.96 6.02 26.00
CA PHE A 100 -17.25 5.17 27.15
C PHE A 100 -17.49 6.08 28.37
N VAL A 101 -18.70 6.05 28.93
CA VAL A 101 -19.01 6.73 30.20
C VAL A 101 -18.94 5.68 31.30
N PRO A 102 -17.90 5.72 32.17
CA PRO A 102 -17.88 4.89 33.37
C PRO A 102 -19.12 5.23 34.19
N HIS A 103 -19.97 4.24 34.44
CA HIS A 103 -21.06 4.42 35.39
C HIS A 103 -20.43 4.43 36.79
N PRO A 104 -20.52 5.53 37.55
CA PRO A 104 -20.23 5.46 38.97
C PRO A 104 -21.24 4.47 39.54
N GLY A 105 -20.75 3.31 39.99
CA GLY A 105 -21.59 2.37 40.71
C GLY A 105 -22.32 3.14 41.80
N SER A 106 -23.64 2.96 41.89
CA SER A 106 -24.47 3.53 42.94
C SER A 106 -23.84 3.19 44.27
N ASP A 107 -23.17 4.16 44.89
CA ASP A 107 -22.50 3.96 46.16
C ASP A 107 -23.59 3.64 47.21
N PRO A 108 -23.67 2.41 47.74
CA PRO A 108 -24.78 1.96 48.58
C PRO A 108 -24.92 2.77 49.87
N PHE A 109 -23.90 3.58 50.20
CA PHE A 109 -23.78 4.30 51.46
C PHE A 109 -24.27 5.76 51.42
N LEU A 110 -24.71 6.28 50.25
CA LEU A 110 -25.22 7.67 50.13
C LEU A 110 -26.71 7.85 50.50
N ARG A 111 -27.38 6.83 51.06
CA ARG A 111 -28.75 6.97 51.60
C ARG A 111 -28.77 6.89 53.12
N ARG A 112 -28.49 8.00 53.79
CA ARG A 112 -29.02 8.19 55.16
C ARG A 112 -29.47 9.64 55.37
N PRO A 113 -30.78 9.92 55.38
CA PRO A 113 -31.30 11.20 55.84
C PRO A 113 -31.16 11.25 57.37
N GLY A 114 -30.54 12.32 57.88
CA GLY A 114 -30.65 12.69 59.30
C GLY A 114 -32.03 13.30 59.56
N SER A 115 -32.61 12.91 60.70
CA SER A 115 -33.85 13.40 61.31
C SER A 115 -33.80 14.87 61.70
#